data_AF-A0AAE9N0F5-F1
#
_entry.id   AF-A0AAE9N0F5-F1
#
_cell.length_a   1.000
_cell.length_b   1.000
_cell.length_c   1.000
_cell.angle_alpha   90.00
_cell.angle_beta   90.00
_cell.angle_gamma   90.00
#
_symmetry.space_group_name_H-M   'P 1'
#
loop_
_entity.id
_entity.type
_entity.pdbx_description
1 polymer ?
#
loop_
_entity_poly.entity_id
_entity_poly.type
_entity_poly.pdbx_seq_one_letter_code
_entity_poly.pdbx_strand_id
1 'polypeptide(L)'
;MTGLEKQLTEMLEAPVEATGYELVGLEFIRAGAHSTLRIYIDHENGINVDACAEVSHQVSAVLDVEDPISVAYSLEVSSPGLERPLFKAAHYEQFIGHEVSIVLKMAVANRRKWKGIIHSVDGETIAVTCEGQQEEFALSNISKANLIPKF
;
A
#
# COMPACT_ATOMS: atom_id res chain seq x y z
N MET A 1 -1.63 -5.93 -5.27
CA MET A 1 -0.23 -6.35 -5.44
C MET A 1 -0.07 -7.37 -6.55
N THR A 2 0.87 -7.09 -7.45
CA THR A 2 1.50 -8.01 -8.41
C THR A 2 2.61 -8.80 -7.70
N GLY A 3 3.12 -9.87 -8.32
CA GLY A 3 4.20 -10.68 -7.72
C GLY A 3 5.48 -9.89 -7.43
N LEU A 4 5.84 -8.95 -8.31
CA LEU A 4 7.01 -8.09 -8.13
C LEU A 4 6.85 -7.16 -6.92
N GLU A 5 5.68 -6.54 -6.76
CA GLU A 5 5.45 -5.62 -5.63
C GLU A 5 5.54 -6.35 -4.29
N LYS A 6 5.06 -7.60 -4.23
CA LYS A 6 5.15 -8.42 -3.04
C LYS A 6 6.61 -8.75 -2.70
N GLN A 7 7.38 -9.23 -3.69
CA GLN A 7 8.81 -9.51 -3.53
C GLN A 7 9.60 -8.27 -3.07
N LEU A 8 9.37 -7.12 -3.70
CA LEU A 8 10.02 -5.87 -3.31
C LEU A 8 9.62 -5.44 -1.89
N THR A 9 8.36 -5.66 -1.49
CA THR A 9 7.90 -5.31 -0.13
C THR A 9 8.63 -6.16 0.90
N GLU A 10 8.70 -7.47 0.69
CA GLU A 10 9.38 -8.41 1.61
C GLU A 10 10.89 -8.12 1.69
N MET A 11 11.51 -7.71 0.59
CA MET A 11 12.94 -7.37 0.53
C MET A 11 13.27 -6.03 1.20
N LEU A 12 12.39 -5.03 1.05
CA LEU A 12 12.62 -3.67 1.53
C LEU A 12 12.08 -3.41 2.93
N GLU A 13 11.26 -4.29 3.48
CA GLU A 13 10.68 -4.16 4.82
C GLU A 13 11.77 -3.99 5.90
N ALA A 14 12.66 -4.97 6.06
CA ALA A 14 13.72 -4.90 7.08
C ALA A 14 14.70 -3.72 6.90
N PRO A 15 15.18 -3.39 5.68
CA PRO A 15 15.99 -2.19 5.45
C PRO A 15 15.30 -0.88 5.84
N VAL A 16 14.00 -0.74 5.57
CA VAL A 16 13.24 0.46 5.93
C VAL A 16 13.01 0.50 7.43
N GLU A 17 12.64 -0.61 8.06
CA GLU A 17 12.48 -0.67 9.52
C GLU A 17 13.79 -0.40 10.27
N ALA A 18 14.95 -0.74 9.69
CA ALA A 18 16.26 -0.42 10.26
C ALA A 18 16.55 1.09 10.32
N THR A 19 15.88 1.90 9.48
CA THR A 19 15.93 3.37 9.54
C THR A 19 14.93 3.97 10.54
N GLY A 20 14.15 3.12 11.22
CA GLY A 20 13.16 3.53 12.21
C GLY A 20 11.81 3.92 11.62
N TYR A 21 11.58 3.69 10.32
CA TYR A 21 10.33 4.00 9.62
C TYR A 21 9.53 2.73 9.30
N GLU A 22 8.21 2.86 9.23
CA GLU A 22 7.33 1.77 8.78
C GLU A 22 7.22 1.77 7.26
N LEU A 23 7.43 0.60 6.62
CA LEU A 23 7.08 0.40 5.23
C LEU A 23 5.58 0.14 5.08
N VAL A 24 4.81 1.18 4.76
CA VAL A 24 3.37 1.07 4.48
C VAL A 24 3.13 0.25 3.22
N GLY A 25 4.00 0.37 2.22
CA GLY A 25 3.93 -0.44 1.02
C GLY A 25 4.51 0.28 -0.18
N LEU A 26 4.37 -0.33 -1.35
CA LEU A 26 4.91 0.22 -2.59
C LEU A 26 3.99 -0.06 -3.77
N GLU A 27 4.06 0.81 -4.77
CA GLU A 27 3.37 0.71 -6.05
C GLU A 27 4.41 0.76 -7.17
N PHE A 28 4.36 -0.21 -8.09
CA PHE A 28 5.19 -0.19 -9.30
C PHE A 28 4.37 0.24 -10.51
N ILE A 29 4.48 1.52 -10.88
CA ILE A 29 3.74 2.13 -11.99
C ILE A 29 4.54 1.90 -13.28
N ARG A 30 4.09 0.96 -14.10
CA ARG A 30 4.73 0.68 -15.39
C ARG A 30 4.34 1.71 -16.44
N ALA A 31 5.30 2.48 -16.92
CA ALA A 31 5.14 3.47 -17.98
C ALA A 31 6.32 3.43 -18.98
N GLY A 32 6.81 2.23 -19.29
CA GLY A 32 7.95 2.03 -20.20
C GLY A 32 9.23 2.64 -19.62
N ALA A 33 9.86 3.55 -20.38
CA ALA A 33 11.07 4.27 -19.95
C ALA A 33 10.85 5.23 -18.76
N HIS A 34 9.59 5.52 -18.41
CA HIS A 34 9.21 6.38 -17.29
C HIS A 34 8.55 5.60 -16.16
N SER A 35 8.89 4.31 -16.00
CA SER A 35 8.32 3.52 -14.90
C SER A 35 8.72 4.13 -13.56
N THR A 36 7.86 4.01 -12.55
CA THR A 36 8.09 4.59 -11.23
C THR A 36 7.89 3.53 -10.16
N LEU A 37 8.90 3.34 -9.31
CA LEU A 37 8.78 2.59 -8.08
C LEU A 37 8.50 3.58 -6.96
N ARG A 38 7.25 3.63 -6.50
CA ARG A 38 6.85 4.50 -5.40
C ARG A 38 6.76 3.71 -4.10
N ILE A 39 7.40 4.22 -3.07
CA ILE A 39 7.45 3.65 -1.73
C ILE A 39 6.75 4.60 -0.77
N TYR A 40 5.86 4.03 0.05
CA TYR A 40 5.15 4.73 1.10
C TYR A 40 5.74 4.35 2.44
N ILE A 41 6.24 5.36 3.16
CA ILE A 41 6.74 5.21 4.53
C ILE A 41 5.89 5.99 5.51
N ASP A 42 5.83 5.52 6.75
CA ASP A 42 5.11 6.21 7.81
C ASP A 42 5.88 6.16 9.14
N HIS A 43 5.51 7.08 10.04
CA HIS A 43 6.12 7.19 11.35
C HIS A 43 5.15 7.87 12.32
N GLU A 44 5.20 7.52 13.61
CA GLU A 44 4.34 8.11 14.65
C GLU A 44 4.47 9.64 14.73
N ASN A 45 5.68 10.16 14.53
CA ASN A 45 5.97 11.61 14.55
C ASN A 45 5.78 12.28 13.18
N GLY A 46 5.23 11.56 12.19
CA GLY A 46 5.13 11.98 10.81
C GLY A 46 6.44 11.86 10.04
N ILE A 47 6.35 12.10 8.72
CA ILE A 47 7.44 11.97 7.77
C ILE A 47 7.82 13.35 7.23
N ASN A 48 9.09 13.71 7.32
CA ASN A 48 9.67 14.91 6.74
C ASN A 48 10.49 14.56 5.48
N VAL A 49 11.05 15.59 4.81
CA VAL A 49 11.83 15.40 3.58
C VAL A 49 13.12 14.61 3.84
N ASP A 50 13.75 14.81 5.00
CA ASP A 50 14.97 14.11 5.39
C ASP A 50 14.74 12.61 5.58
N ALA A 51 13.62 12.23 6.18
CA ALA A 51 13.18 10.83 6.32
C ALA A 51 13.01 10.16 4.96
N CYS A 52 12.36 10.84 4.01
CA CYS A 52 12.24 10.32 2.64
C CYS A 52 13.60 10.15 1.97
N ALA A 53 14.54 11.09 2.18
CA ALA A 53 15.89 11.00 1.62
C ALA A 53 16.67 9.83 2.23
N GLU A 54 16.63 9.66 3.54
CA GLU A 54 17.33 8.58 4.25
C GLU A 54 16.83 7.20 3.79
N VAL A 55 15.51 7.00 3.77
CA VAL A 55 14.92 5.76 3.25
C VAL A 55 15.26 5.56 1.78
N SER A 56 15.22 6.61 0.96
CA SER A 56 15.56 6.53 -0.46
C SER A 56 17.00 6.03 -0.66
N HIS A 57 17.96 6.54 0.10
CA HIS A 57 19.34 6.08 0.06
C HIS A 57 19.49 4.62 0.48
N GLN A 58 18.85 4.23 1.59
CA GLN A 58 18.90 2.86 2.09
C GLN A 58 18.29 1.86 1.11
N VAL A 59 17.11 2.18 0.57
CA VAL A 59 16.42 1.36 -0.42
C VAL A 59 17.21 1.27 -1.72
N SER A 60 17.74 2.39 -2.21
CA SER A 60 18.55 2.41 -3.44
C SER A 60 19.76 1.47 -3.33
N ALA A 61 20.44 1.47 -2.18
CA ALA A 61 21.60 0.59 -1.96
C ALA A 61 21.21 -0.90 -2.01
N VAL A 62 20.04 -1.28 -1.47
CA VAL A 62 19.53 -2.66 -1.54
C VAL A 62 19.14 -3.02 -2.98
N LEU A 63 18.46 -2.11 -3.69
CA LEU A 63 18.04 -2.32 -5.07
C LEU A 63 19.24 -2.44 -6.03
N ASP A 64 20.32 -1.70 -5.81
CA ASP A 64 21.55 -1.78 -6.62
C ASP A 64 22.28 -3.13 -6.45
N VAL A 65 22.15 -3.78 -5.29
CA VAL A 65 22.78 -5.08 -5.01
C VAL A 65 21.93 -6.24 -5.52
N GLU A 66 20.63 -6.21 -5.23
CA GLU A 66 19.72 -7.30 -5.58
C GLU A 66 19.23 -7.23 -7.05
N ASP A 67 19.30 -6.04 -7.67
CA ASP A 67 18.84 -5.70 -9.03
C ASP A 67 17.55 -6.43 -9.50
N PRO A 68 16.44 -6.35 -8.73
CA PRO A 68 15.23 -7.11 -9.06
C PRO A 68 14.41 -6.54 -10.23
N ILE A 69 14.74 -5.34 -10.73
CA ILE A 69 13.97 -4.62 -11.75
C ILE A 69 14.87 -4.32 -12.95
N SER A 70 14.73 -5.13 -14.00
CA SER A 70 15.57 -5.00 -15.21
C SER A 70 15.19 -3.87 -16.18
N VAL A 71 14.19 -3.04 -15.84
CA VAL A 71 13.73 -1.92 -16.67
C VAL A 71 14.13 -0.60 -16.02
N ALA A 72 14.35 0.46 -16.78
CA ALA A 72 14.60 1.77 -16.20
C ALA A 72 13.39 2.26 -15.40
N TYR A 73 13.62 2.78 -14.19
CA TYR A 73 12.59 3.35 -13.34
C TYR A 73 13.11 4.55 -12.53
N SER A 74 12.19 5.37 -12.04
CA SER A 74 12.44 6.40 -11.02
C SER A 74 12.01 5.89 -9.65
N LEU A 75 12.88 6.01 -8.65
CA LEU A 75 12.55 5.73 -7.25
C LEU A 75 11.90 6.98 -6.63
N GLU A 76 10.72 6.82 -6.04
CA GLU A 76 10.04 7.86 -5.26
C GLU A 76 9.77 7.35 -3.85
N VAL A 77 10.14 8.11 -2.83
CA VAL A 77 9.78 7.85 -1.43
C VAL A 77 8.88 8.96 -0.94
N SER A 78 7.72 8.60 -0.39
CA SER A 78 6.69 9.54 0.02
C SER A 78 5.96 9.05 1.26
N SER A 79 5.33 9.96 2.00
CA SER A 79 4.37 9.57 3.02
C SER A 79 3.02 9.20 2.39
N PRO A 80 2.23 8.33 3.02
CA PRO A 80 0.90 7.94 2.51
C PRO A 80 -0.11 9.10 2.44
N GLY A 81 0.15 10.21 3.15
CA GLY A 81 -0.74 11.36 3.20
C GLY A 81 -2.10 11.05 3.85
N LEU A 82 -3.10 11.89 3.54
CA LEU A 82 -4.46 11.75 4.07
C LEU A 82 -5.21 10.55 3.48
N GLU A 83 -4.93 10.18 2.23
CA GLU A 83 -5.52 9.03 1.54
C GLU A 83 -4.64 7.80 1.71
N ARG A 84 -4.48 7.33 2.97
CA ARG A 84 -3.56 6.25 3.31
C ARG A 84 -3.88 4.96 2.53
N PRO A 85 -2.99 4.49 1.64
CA PRO A 85 -3.21 3.25 0.92
C PRO A 85 -3.09 2.03 1.84
N LEU A 86 -3.99 1.06 1.65
CA LEU A 86 -4.06 -0.18 2.42
C LEU A 86 -3.64 -1.36 1.54
N PHE A 87 -2.53 -2.00 1.91
CA PHE A 87 -1.91 -3.07 1.13
C PHE A 87 -2.06 -4.45 1.77
N LYS A 88 -1.88 -4.55 3.09
CA LYS A 88 -1.85 -5.81 3.86
C LYS A 88 -3.08 -5.92 4.76
N ALA A 89 -3.45 -7.15 5.14
CA ALA A 89 -4.52 -7.45 6.10
C ALA A 89 -4.38 -6.62 7.39
N ALA A 90 -3.17 -6.58 7.93
CA ALA A 90 -2.82 -5.82 9.14
C ALA A 90 -3.21 -4.34 9.05
N HIS A 91 -3.15 -3.71 7.88
CA HIS A 91 -3.55 -2.31 7.76
C HIS A 91 -5.06 -2.18 7.93
N TYR A 92 -5.86 -3.09 7.36
CA TYR A 92 -7.31 -3.07 7.54
C TYR A 92 -7.69 -3.36 9.00
N GLU A 93 -6.97 -4.26 9.67
CA GLU A 93 -7.18 -4.56 11.09
C GLU A 93 -6.95 -3.34 11.98
N GLN A 94 -5.89 -2.58 11.72
CA GLN A 94 -5.60 -1.34 12.45
C GLN A 94 -6.69 -0.27 12.27
N PHE A 95 -7.35 -0.24 11.11
CA PHE A 95 -8.36 0.77 10.76
C PHE A 95 -9.80 0.26 10.79
N ILE A 96 -10.10 -0.80 11.55
CA ILE A 96 -11.48 -1.22 11.81
C ILE A 96 -12.30 -0.02 12.34
N GLY A 97 -13.51 0.17 11.82
CA GLY A 97 -14.39 1.29 12.12
C GLY A 97 -14.17 2.54 11.25
N HIS A 98 -13.10 2.58 10.44
CA HIS A 98 -12.84 3.69 9.51
C HIS A 98 -13.46 3.45 8.14
N GLU A 99 -13.68 4.54 7.41
CA GLU A 99 -14.20 4.47 6.05
C GLU A 99 -13.07 4.21 5.05
N VAL A 100 -13.31 3.30 4.11
CA VAL A 100 -12.34 2.87 3.10
C VAL A 100 -12.97 2.95 1.71
N SER A 101 -12.18 3.37 0.72
CA SER A 101 -12.50 3.26 -0.70
C SER A 101 -11.75 2.08 -1.30
N ILE A 102 -12.46 1.11 -1.85
CA ILE A 102 -11.91 -0.12 -2.42
C ILE A 102 -12.18 -0.16 -3.93
N VAL A 103 -11.17 -0.53 -4.70
CA VAL A 103 -11.25 -0.80 -6.13
C VAL A 103 -10.88 -2.26 -6.36
N LEU A 104 -11.80 -3.04 -6.93
CA LEU A 104 -11.62 -4.46 -7.20
C LEU A 104 -11.08 -4.71 -8.61
N LYS A 105 -10.34 -5.82 -8.75
CA LYS A 105 -9.88 -6.37 -10.03
C LYS A 105 -11.05 -6.97 -10.80
N MET A 106 -11.82 -7.84 -10.15
CA MET A 106 -13.05 -8.44 -10.67
C MET A 106 -14.26 -7.78 -10.02
N ALA A 107 -15.27 -7.47 -10.83
CA ALA A 107 -16.49 -6.85 -10.34
C ALA A 107 -17.24 -7.83 -9.42
N VAL A 108 -17.67 -7.32 -8.27
CA VAL A 108 -18.63 -7.98 -7.38
C VAL A 108 -19.94 -7.23 -7.55
N ALA A 109 -21.07 -7.94 -7.68
CA ALA A 109 -22.38 -7.32 -7.91
C ALA A 109 -22.41 -6.25 -9.04
N ASN A 110 -21.73 -6.50 -10.17
CA ASN A 110 -21.55 -5.55 -11.28
C ASN A 110 -20.85 -4.22 -10.94
N ARG A 111 -20.20 -4.13 -9.78
CA ARG A 111 -19.51 -2.94 -9.29
C ARG A 111 -18.05 -3.25 -8.94
N ARG A 112 -17.14 -2.37 -9.37
CA ARG A 112 -15.70 -2.48 -9.04
C ARG A 112 -15.25 -1.51 -7.96
N LYS A 113 -15.96 -0.39 -7.76
CA LYS A 113 -15.58 0.65 -6.80
C LYS A 113 -16.54 0.63 -5.64
N TRP A 114 -16.05 0.34 -4.45
CA TRP A 114 -16.83 0.24 -3.23
C TRP A 114 -16.36 1.28 -2.22
N LYS A 115 -17.28 1.74 -1.40
CA LYS A 115 -17.00 2.66 -0.28
C LYS A 115 -17.81 2.19 0.91
N GLY A 116 -17.19 2.13 2.08
CA GLY A 116 -17.85 1.65 3.27
C GLY A 116 -16.94 1.62 4.48
N ILE A 117 -17.47 1.15 5.60
CA ILE A 117 -16.76 1.10 6.87
C ILE A 117 -16.17 -0.29 7.07
N ILE A 118 -14.87 -0.37 7.39
CA ILE A 118 -14.21 -1.64 7.70
C ILE A 118 -14.82 -2.19 8.99
N HIS A 119 -15.42 -3.38 8.92
CA HIS A 119 -16.08 -4.01 10.07
C HIS A 119 -15.19 -5.05 10.74
N SER A 120 -14.57 -5.92 9.96
CA SER A 120 -13.64 -6.95 10.44
C SER A 120 -12.72 -7.44 9.32
N VAL A 121 -11.66 -8.13 9.72
CA VAL A 121 -10.72 -8.82 8.83
C VAL A 121 -10.62 -10.27 9.29
N ASP A 122 -10.81 -11.21 8.37
CA ASP A 122 -10.70 -12.65 8.62
C ASP A 122 -9.68 -13.24 7.63
N GLY A 123 -8.43 -13.36 8.09
CA GLY A 123 -7.30 -13.82 7.29
C GLY A 123 -7.08 -12.98 6.03
N GLU A 124 -7.49 -13.52 4.88
CA GLU A 124 -7.37 -12.85 3.56
C GLU A 124 -8.65 -12.19 3.06
N THR A 125 -9.70 -12.11 3.90
CA THR A 125 -10.99 -11.49 3.56
C THR A 125 -11.29 -10.32 4.48
N ILE A 126 -11.77 -9.21 3.92
CA ILE A 126 -12.21 -8.04 4.70
C ILE A 126 -13.73 -7.90 4.60
N ALA A 127 -14.39 -7.68 5.72
CA ALA A 127 -15.81 -7.34 5.77
C ALA A 127 -15.97 -5.83 5.84
N VAL A 128 -16.72 -5.26 4.90
CA VAL A 128 -16.93 -3.82 4.79
C VAL A 128 -18.42 -3.54 4.68
N THR A 129 -18.92 -2.67 5.55
CA THR A 129 -20.31 -2.22 5.50
C THR A 129 -20.47 -1.12 4.45
N CYS A 130 -21.04 -1.50 3.31
CA CYS A 130 -21.36 -0.61 2.19
C CYS A 130 -22.87 -0.34 2.17
N GLU A 131 -23.28 0.92 2.24
CA GLU A 131 -24.71 1.32 2.12
C GLU A 131 -25.66 0.58 3.10
N GLY A 132 -25.14 0.20 4.27
CA GLY A 132 -25.89 -0.52 5.31
C GLY A 132 -25.92 -2.04 5.15
N GLN A 133 -25.28 -2.59 4.11
CA GLN A 133 -25.09 -4.03 3.90
C GLN A 133 -23.63 -4.40 4.14
N GLN A 134 -23.39 -5.55 4.78
CA GLN A 134 -22.04 -6.07 4.98
C GLN A 134 -21.65 -6.88 3.75
N GLU A 135 -20.59 -6.44 3.07
CA GLU A 135 -20.02 -7.10 1.90
C GLU A 135 -18.62 -7.60 2.23
N GLU A 136 -18.26 -8.76 1.72
CA GLU A 136 -16.95 -9.38 1.95
C GLU A 136 -16.09 -9.30 0.69
N PHE A 137 -14.84 -8.85 0.86
CA PHE A 137 -13.88 -8.69 -0.23
C PHE A 137 -12.61 -9.46 0.07
N ALA A 138 -12.22 -10.38 -0.81
CA ALA A 138 -10.92 -11.02 -0.73
C ALA A 138 -9.81 -10.01 -1.06
N LEU A 139 -8.77 -9.91 -0.21
CA LEU A 139 -7.60 -9.06 -0.42
C LEU A 139 -6.96 -9.29 -1.79
N SER A 140 -6.93 -10.54 -2.27
CA SER A 140 -6.40 -10.88 -3.60
C SER A 140 -7.18 -10.24 -4.75
N ASN A 141 -8.48 -9.98 -4.57
CA ASN A 141 -9.33 -9.29 -5.53
C ASN A 141 -9.25 -7.76 -5.42
N ILE A 142 -8.68 -7.22 -4.34
CA ILE A 142 -8.50 -5.78 -4.19
C ILE A 142 -7.33 -5.33 -5.08
N SER A 143 -7.64 -4.41 -5.99
CA SER A 143 -6.64 -3.77 -6.85
C SER A 143 -6.01 -2.58 -6.14
N LYS A 144 -6.82 -1.77 -5.47
CA LYS A 144 -6.38 -0.57 -4.74
C LYS A 144 -7.36 -0.31 -3.60
N ALA A 145 -6.87 0.09 -2.44
CA ALA A 145 -7.70 0.57 -1.35
C ALA A 145 -7.03 1.74 -0.66
N ASN A 146 -7.81 2.76 -0.31
CA ASN A 146 -7.33 3.91 0.46
C ASN A 146 -8.31 4.22 1.58
N LEU A 147 -7.80 4.64 2.72
CA LEU A 147 -8.58 5.16 3.82
C LEU A 147 -9.16 6.53 3.45
N ILE A 148 -10.44 6.75 3.75
CA ILE A 148 -11.10 8.05 3.58
C ILE A 148 -11.05 8.78 4.92
N PRO A 149 -10.37 9.95 5.00
CA PRO A 149 -10.35 10.74 6.22
C PRO A 149 -11.76 11.26 6.52
N LYS A 150 -12.22 11.05 7.77
CA LYS A 150 -13.42 11.71 8.29
C LYS A 150 -13.02 13.07 8.85
N PHE A 151 -13.65 14.13 8.35
CA PHE A 151 -13.53 15.50 8.86
C PHE A 151 -14.67 15.82 9.84
#